data_AF-A0A9E4CLB9-F1
#
_entry.id   AF-A0A9E4CLB9-F1
#
_cell.length_a   1.000
_cell.length_b   1.000
_cell.length_c   1.000
_cell.angle_alpha   90.00
_cell.angle_beta   90.00
_cell.angle_gamma   90.00
#
_symmetry.space_group_name_H-M   'P 1'
#
loop_
_entity.id
_entity.type
_entity.pdbx_description
1 polymer ?
#
loop_
_entity_poly.entity_id
_entity_poly.type
_entity_poly.pdbx_seq_one_letter_code
_entity_poly.pdbx_strand_id
1 'polypeptide(L)'
;RDDVTFSERVHLTDDDFFAMFDFPLLRGRLPQLPAEVLLTPALVEKYFGTSDPLGQTLSIRLGDEFRPFTVCGIIAPAPDHSSIRFDMLIPFANSHAVWSERAHLSPFNVAVETYLQLPAGHGAADLAAKTPEMIRRLLGERYREGIYLLHFQPLTDIHLNTAYPAGLEPISDPAYSYLLAIVALLVFLIACINFTSLTLGRAGERAREVGVRKVVGAGRGQLIRQFWGETVLLSCFALLLGVLLAGSFLPTFNT
;
A
#
# COMPACT_ATOMS: atom_id res chain seq x y z
N ARG A 1 -0.20 -8.84 38.38
CA ARG A 1 -0.22 -9.01 36.91
C ARG A 1 -0.82 -7.70 36.42
N ASP A 2 0.04 -6.74 36.13
CA ASP A 2 -0.39 -5.39 35.78
C ASP A 2 -1.20 -5.46 34.49
N ASP A 3 -2.36 -4.80 34.49
CA ASP A 3 -3.34 -4.85 33.40
C ASP A 3 -2.85 -3.94 32.27
N VAL A 4 -1.79 -4.36 31.58
CA VAL A 4 -1.19 -3.61 30.48
C VAL A 4 -2.14 -3.67 29.29
N THR A 5 -2.81 -2.55 29.03
CA THR A 5 -3.66 -2.39 27.85
C THR A 5 -2.81 -1.92 26.67
N PHE A 6 -2.90 -2.63 25.55
CA PHE A 6 -2.24 -2.27 24.29
C PHE A 6 -3.29 -1.84 23.25
N SER A 7 -2.89 -0.98 22.33
CA SER A 7 -3.70 -0.58 21.18
C SER A 7 -3.22 -1.33 19.95
N GLU A 8 -4.08 -2.14 19.34
CA GLU A 8 -3.81 -2.93 18.12
C GLU A 8 -4.89 -2.67 17.06
N ARG A 9 -4.59 -2.87 15.78
CA ARG A 9 -5.57 -2.79 14.70
C ARG A 9 -6.38 -4.09 14.62
N VAL A 10 -7.65 -4.01 15.03
CA VAL A 10 -8.63 -5.09 14.94
C VAL A 10 -9.53 -4.85 13.75
N HIS A 11 -9.50 -5.75 12.77
CA HIS A 11 -10.38 -5.68 11.60
C HIS A 11 -11.48 -6.75 11.68
N LEU A 12 -12.70 -6.32 11.38
CA LEU A 12 -13.85 -7.20 11.26
C LEU A 12 -13.96 -7.64 9.80
N THR A 13 -14.01 -8.96 9.58
CA THR A 13 -14.02 -9.55 8.23
C THR A 13 -15.14 -10.57 8.10
N ASP A 14 -15.73 -10.65 6.92
CA ASP A 14 -16.62 -11.74 6.53
C ASP A 14 -15.83 -12.88 5.89
N ASP A 15 -16.52 -13.97 5.54
CA ASP A 15 -15.88 -15.15 4.94
C ASP A 15 -15.34 -14.86 3.53
N ASP A 16 -16.01 -13.95 2.79
CA ASP A 16 -15.65 -13.56 1.43
C ASP A 16 -14.33 -12.79 1.37
N PHE A 17 -13.93 -12.12 2.45
CA PHE A 17 -12.64 -11.45 2.59
C PHE A 17 -11.45 -12.37 2.20
N PHE A 18 -11.46 -13.61 2.67
CA PHE A 18 -10.37 -14.57 2.42
C PHE A 18 -10.41 -15.18 1.00
N ALA A 19 -11.54 -15.07 0.31
CA ALA A 19 -11.66 -15.46 -1.09
C ALA A 19 -11.27 -14.32 -2.04
N MET A 20 -11.46 -13.08 -1.61
CA MET A 20 -11.16 -11.88 -2.40
C MET A 20 -9.70 -11.43 -2.27
N PHE A 21 -9.10 -11.57 -1.09
CA PHE A 21 -7.74 -11.11 -0.80
C PHE A 21 -6.79 -12.24 -0.47
N ASP A 22 -5.63 -12.22 -1.13
CA ASP A 22 -4.59 -13.24 -0.99
C ASP A 22 -3.71 -13.01 0.27
N PHE A 23 -4.30 -13.14 1.45
CA PHE A 23 -3.56 -13.16 2.72
C PHE A 23 -3.34 -14.62 3.18
N PRO A 24 -2.11 -15.16 3.04
CA PRO A 24 -1.88 -16.57 3.31
C PRO A 24 -2.03 -16.90 4.79
N LEU A 25 -2.77 -17.96 5.08
CA LEU A 25 -2.84 -18.56 6.40
C LEU A 25 -1.54 -19.35 6.67
N LEU A 26 -0.79 -18.96 7.70
CA LEU A 26 0.49 -19.58 8.06
C LEU A 26 0.32 -20.82 8.93
N ARG A 27 -0.64 -20.80 9.86
CA ARG A 27 -0.96 -21.92 10.77
C ARG A 27 -2.43 -21.90 11.18
N GLY A 28 -2.96 -23.07 11.53
CA GLY A 28 -4.31 -23.22 12.08
C GLY A 28 -5.38 -23.25 10.98
N ARG A 29 -6.49 -22.55 11.21
CA ARG A 29 -7.64 -22.48 10.29
C ARG A 29 -8.26 -21.09 10.29
N LEU A 30 -9.13 -20.82 9.33
CA LEU A 30 -9.98 -19.63 9.34
C LEU A 30 -11.01 -19.70 10.49
N PRO A 31 -11.48 -18.55 10.99
CA PRO A 31 -12.54 -18.47 11.99
C PRO A 31 -13.81 -19.15 11.51
N GLN A 32 -14.45 -19.92 12.39
CA GLN A 32 -15.75 -20.56 12.17
C GLN A 32 -16.79 -20.12 13.21
N LEU A 33 -16.31 -19.59 14.34
CA LEU A 33 -17.15 -19.10 15.43
C LEU A 33 -16.89 -17.61 15.67
N PRO A 34 -17.88 -16.83 16.11
CA PRO A 34 -17.70 -15.40 16.37
C PRO A 34 -16.59 -15.08 17.38
N ALA A 35 -16.37 -15.93 18.38
CA ALA A 35 -15.35 -15.76 19.42
C ALA A 35 -13.98 -16.35 19.04
N GLU A 36 -13.61 -16.28 17.76
CA GLU A 36 -12.32 -16.73 17.25
C GLU A 36 -11.56 -15.58 16.59
N VAL A 37 -10.23 -15.65 16.65
CA VAL A 37 -9.34 -14.60 16.13
C VAL A 37 -8.19 -15.21 15.32
N LEU A 38 -7.81 -14.50 14.26
CA LEU A 38 -6.54 -14.68 13.55
C LEU A 38 -5.55 -13.61 13.98
N LEU A 39 -4.31 -14.01 14.25
CA LEU A 39 -3.24 -13.10 14.66
C LEU A 39 -2.11 -13.08 13.63
N THR A 40 -1.45 -11.94 13.49
CA THR A 40 -0.18 -11.85 12.77
C THR A 40 0.98 -12.40 13.62
N PRO A 41 2.12 -12.80 13.01
CA PRO A 41 3.27 -13.30 13.75
C PRO A 41 3.80 -12.32 14.81
N ALA A 42 3.77 -11.02 14.51
CA ALA A 42 4.21 -9.98 15.45
C ALA A 42 3.37 -9.96 16.74
N LEU A 43 2.05 -10.13 16.63
CA LEU A 43 1.19 -10.24 17.82
C LEU A 43 1.38 -11.55 18.57
N VAL A 44 1.62 -12.64 17.86
CA VAL A 44 1.94 -13.92 18.51
C VAL A 44 3.18 -13.79 19.38
N GLU A 45 4.27 -13.23 18.84
CA GLU A 45 5.49 -12.99 19.60
C GLU A 45 5.26 -12.05 20.79
N LYS A 46 4.50 -10.96 20.58
CA LYS A 46 4.20 -9.97 21.62
C LYS A 46 3.39 -10.53 22.79
N TYR A 47 2.34 -11.31 22.51
CA TYR A 47 1.40 -11.78 23.54
C TYR A 47 1.71 -13.18 24.09
N PHE A 48 2.30 -14.05 23.28
CA PHE A 48 2.52 -15.46 23.60
C PHE A 48 4.02 -15.83 23.65
N GLY A 49 4.92 -14.96 23.18
CA GLY A 49 6.35 -15.21 23.14
C GLY A 49 6.68 -16.46 22.33
N THR A 50 7.22 -17.48 23.02
CA THR A 50 7.55 -18.78 22.41
C THR A 50 6.48 -19.85 22.63
N SER A 51 5.38 -19.54 23.35
CA SER A 51 4.31 -20.49 23.59
C SER A 51 3.43 -20.66 22.35
N ASP A 52 2.83 -21.85 22.19
CA ASP A 52 1.95 -22.13 21.04
C ASP A 52 0.63 -21.35 21.20
N PRO A 53 0.32 -20.35 20.36
CA PRO A 53 -0.86 -19.51 20.57
C PRO A 53 -2.17 -20.21 20.24
N LEU A 54 -2.15 -21.27 19.42
CA LEU A 54 -3.38 -21.91 18.93
C LEU A 54 -4.20 -22.52 20.08
N GLY A 55 -5.49 -22.22 20.10
CA GLY A 55 -6.42 -22.67 21.13
C GLY A 55 -6.33 -21.89 22.45
N GLN A 56 -5.37 -20.97 22.59
CA GLN A 56 -5.32 -20.07 23.74
C GLN A 56 -6.31 -18.91 23.57
N THR A 57 -6.66 -18.28 24.68
CA THR A 57 -7.61 -17.17 24.72
C THR A 57 -6.90 -15.83 24.89
N LEU A 58 -7.30 -14.85 24.09
CA LEU A 58 -6.93 -13.44 24.20
C LEU A 58 -8.17 -12.63 24.58
N SER A 59 -8.02 -11.66 25.49
CA SER A 59 -9.11 -10.74 25.82
C SER A 59 -9.03 -9.53 24.91
N ILE A 60 -10.06 -9.30 24.09
CA ILE A 60 -10.14 -8.18 23.15
C ILE A 60 -11.25 -7.25 23.60
N ARG A 61 -10.96 -5.95 23.70
CA ARG A 61 -11.95 -4.93 24.02
C ARG A 61 -12.74 -4.55 22.76
N LEU A 62 -14.04 -4.81 22.75
CA LEU A 62 -14.97 -4.39 21.71
C LEU A 62 -16.00 -3.44 22.32
N GLY A 63 -16.04 -2.20 21.84
CA GLY A 63 -16.81 -1.14 22.50
C GLY A 63 -16.31 -0.92 23.92
N ASP A 64 -17.21 -1.05 24.90
CA ASP A 64 -16.92 -0.83 26.32
C ASP A 64 -16.58 -2.13 27.09
N GLU A 65 -16.63 -3.29 26.44
CA GLU A 65 -16.47 -4.60 27.09
C GLU A 65 -15.26 -5.39 26.58
N PHE A 66 -14.57 -6.06 27.51
CA PHE A 66 -13.57 -7.08 27.19
C PHE A 66 -14.24 -8.43 26.96
N ARG A 67 -13.92 -9.06 25.84
CA ARG A 67 -14.48 -10.36 25.44
C ARG A 67 -13.37 -11.36 25.15
N PRO A 68 -13.51 -12.63 25.57
CA PRO A 68 -12.53 -13.66 25.27
C PRO A 68 -12.66 -14.13 23.81
N PHE A 69 -11.53 -14.19 23.11
CA PHE A 69 -11.39 -14.73 21.77
C PHE A 69 -10.37 -15.87 21.76
N THR A 70 -10.71 -16.99 21.11
CA THR A 70 -9.79 -18.12 20.97
C THR A 70 -8.97 -17.96 19.70
N VAL A 71 -7.65 -18.08 19.80
CA VAL A 71 -6.77 -18.01 18.63
C VAL A 71 -6.96 -19.28 17.79
N CYS A 72 -7.51 -19.12 16.59
CA CYS A 72 -7.80 -20.23 15.68
C CYS A 72 -6.75 -20.41 14.57
N GLY A 73 -5.98 -19.36 14.30
CA GLY A 73 -4.95 -19.37 13.26
C GLY A 73 -4.00 -18.19 13.32
N ILE A 74 -2.91 -18.33 12.57
CA ILE A 74 -1.90 -17.29 12.36
C ILE A 74 -1.96 -16.95 10.88
N ILE A 75 -2.20 -15.69 10.55
CA ILE A 75 -2.27 -15.17 9.19
C ILE A 75 -1.01 -14.35 8.88
N ALA A 76 -0.56 -14.35 7.62
CA ALA A 76 0.55 -13.51 7.22
C ALA A 76 0.22 -12.01 7.43
N PRO A 77 1.22 -11.20 7.80
CA PRO A 77 1.02 -9.76 7.87
C PRO A 77 0.66 -9.20 6.50
N ALA A 78 -0.17 -8.17 6.46
CA ALA A 78 -0.39 -7.41 5.24
C ALA A 78 0.95 -6.82 4.74
N PRO A 79 1.24 -6.86 3.43
CA PRO A 79 2.42 -6.22 2.88
C PRO A 79 2.44 -4.72 3.20
N ASP A 80 3.64 -4.14 3.30
CA ASP A 80 3.79 -2.71 3.67
C ASP A 80 3.07 -1.76 2.71
N HIS A 81 2.93 -2.16 1.44
CA HIS A 81 2.29 -1.43 0.35
C HIS A 81 0.80 -1.79 0.16
N SER A 82 0.18 -2.49 1.12
CA SER A 82 -1.24 -2.83 1.10
C SER A 82 -2.10 -1.68 1.64
N SER A 83 -3.22 -1.41 0.98
CA SER A 83 -4.29 -0.52 1.49
C SER A 83 -5.08 -1.13 2.64
N ILE A 84 -4.98 -2.45 2.81
CA ILE A 84 -5.62 -3.18 3.90
C ILE A 84 -4.53 -3.56 4.89
N ARG A 85 -4.59 -2.99 6.09
CA ARG A 85 -3.63 -3.24 7.17
C ARG A 85 -4.36 -3.76 8.40
N PHE A 86 -3.84 -4.79 9.04
CA PHE A 86 -4.44 -5.38 10.22
C PHE A 86 -3.37 -6.04 11.10
N ASP A 87 -3.59 -6.04 12.41
CA ASP A 87 -2.78 -6.80 13.35
C ASP A 87 -3.49 -8.09 13.77
N MET A 88 -4.83 -8.05 13.84
CA MET A 88 -5.71 -9.19 14.07
C MET A 88 -7.01 -9.10 13.27
N LEU A 89 -7.55 -10.26 12.88
CA LEU A 89 -8.84 -10.38 12.19
C LEU A 89 -9.84 -11.14 13.07
N ILE A 90 -11.04 -10.59 13.20
CA ILE A 90 -12.17 -11.24 13.88
C ILE A 90 -13.40 -11.30 12.94
N PRO A 91 -14.32 -12.24 13.17
CA PRO A 91 -15.55 -12.32 12.38
C PRO A 91 -16.41 -11.07 12.47
N PHE A 92 -16.98 -10.64 11.34
CA PHE A 92 -17.91 -9.51 11.24
C PHE A 92 -19.20 -9.70 12.06
N ALA A 93 -19.52 -10.93 12.48
CA ALA A 93 -20.58 -11.21 13.44
C ALA A 93 -20.43 -10.43 14.77
N ASN A 94 -19.21 -9.97 15.10
CA ASN A 94 -18.94 -9.13 16.27
C ASN A 94 -19.29 -7.64 16.07
N SER A 95 -19.80 -7.25 14.90
CA SER A 95 -20.16 -5.87 14.56
C SER A 95 -21.18 -5.26 15.54
N HIS A 96 -22.08 -6.05 16.12
CA HIS A 96 -23.02 -5.61 17.15
C HIS A 96 -22.38 -5.23 18.49
N ALA A 97 -21.17 -5.71 18.78
CA ALA A 97 -20.41 -5.31 19.96
C ALA A 97 -19.63 -4.00 19.73
N VAL A 98 -19.38 -3.65 18.46
CA VAL A 98 -18.63 -2.45 18.07
C VAL A 98 -19.57 -1.28 17.80
N TRP A 99 -20.68 -1.53 17.10
CA TRP A 99 -21.68 -0.52 16.75
C TRP A 99 -23.00 -0.79 17.47
N SER A 100 -23.62 0.27 17.99
CA SER A 100 -24.93 0.19 18.66
C SER A 100 -26.01 -0.34 17.72
N GLU A 101 -27.06 -0.97 18.28
CA GLU A 101 -28.23 -1.43 17.51
C GLU A 101 -28.88 -0.30 16.69
N ARG A 102 -28.91 0.92 17.25
CA ARG A 102 -29.36 2.11 16.53
C ARG A 102 -28.48 2.43 15.32
N ALA A 103 -27.17 2.26 15.42
CA ALA A 103 -26.26 2.44 14.29
C ALA A 103 -26.51 1.37 13.22
N HIS A 104 -26.67 0.09 13.60
CA HIS A 104 -26.99 -0.99 12.65
C HIS A 104 -28.31 -0.78 11.90
N LEU A 105 -29.34 -0.28 12.58
CA LEU A 105 -30.65 -0.01 11.99
C LEU A 105 -30.72 1.36 11.29
N SER A 106 -29.69 2.19 11.45
CA SER A 106 -29.63 3.49 10.79
C SER A 106 -29.23 3.29 9.34
N PRO A 107 -30.09 3.65 8.39
CA PRO A 107 -29.74 3.55 6.98
C PRO A 107 -28.60 4.51 6.59
N PHE A 108 -28.31 5.52 7.44
CA PHE A 108 -27.17 6.43 7.30
C PHE A 108 -25.85 5.90 7.89
N ASN A 109 -25.83 4.67 8.41
CA ASN A 109 -24.62 4.09 8.96
C ASN A 109 -23.74 3.49 7.85
N VAL A 110 -22.87 4.33 7.28
CA VAL A 110 -21.89 3.95 6.27
C VAL A 110 -20.54 3.65 6.94
N ALA A 111 -20.53 2.72 7.90
CA ALA A 111 -19.37 2.46 8.75
C ALA A 111 -18.43 1.34 8.25
N VAL A 112 -18.80 0.64 7.18
CA VAL A 112 -18.09 -0.55 6.72
C VAL A 112 -17.57 -0.32 5.31
N GLU A 113 -16.27 -0.49 5.12
CA GLU A 113 -15.70 -0.59 3.78
C GLU A 113 -16.18 -1.87 3.11
N THR A 114 -16.83 -1.73 1.96
CA THR A 114 -17.35 -2.87 1.20
C THR A 114 -16.56 -3.01 -0.09
N TYR A 115 -15.92 -4.17 -0.25
CA TYR A 115 -15.18 -4.52 -1.46
C TYR A 115 -16.07 -5.37 -2.37
N LEU A 116 -16.03 -5.07 -3.67
CA LEU A 116 -16.84 -5.76 -4.67
C LEU A 116 -15.95 -6.21 -5.82
N GLN A 117 -15.96 -7.51 -6.12
CA GLN A 117 -15.31 -8.05 -7.30
C GLN A 117 -16.33 -8.17 -8.44
N LEU A 118 -16.10 -7.42 -9.51
CA LEU A 118 -16.97 -7.42 -10.69
C LEU A 118 -16.53 -8.48 -11.70
N PRO A 119 -17.47 -9.13 -12.42
CA PRO A 119 -17.15 -9.98 -13.55
C PRO A 119 -16.41 -9.20 -14.65
N ALA A 120 -15.58 -9.89 -15.43
CA ALA A 120 -14.89 -9.28 -16.56
C ALA A 120 -15.86 -8.57 -17.51
N GLY A 121 -15.48 -7.36 -17.96
CA GLY A 121 -16.28 -6.53 -18.85
C GLY A 121 -17.34 -5.65 -18.16
N HIS A 122 -17.45 -5.69 -16.84
CA HIS A 122 -18.30 -4.77 -16.07
C HIS A 122 -17.44 -3.84 -15.22
N GLY A 123 -17.83 -2.57 -15.14
CA GLY A 123 -17.15 -1.54 -14.37
C GLY A 123 -18.05 -0.84 -13.35
N ALA A 124 -17.45 0.10 -12.62
CA ALA A 124 -18.13 0.93 -11.62
C ALA A 124 -19.36 1.67 -12.19
N ALA A 125 -19.30 2.11 -13.45
CA ALA A 125 -20.41 2.80 -14.11
C ALA A 125 -21.64 1.89 -14.31
N ASP A 126 -21.43 0.61 -14.65
CA ASP A 126 -22.51 -0.36 -14.81
C ASP A 126 -23.25 -0.61 -13.49
N LEU A 127 -22.49 -0.61 -12.39
CA LEU A 127 -23.04 -0.78 -11.05
C LEU A 127 -23.79 0.48 -10.62
N ALA A 128 -23.19 1.67 -10.80
CA ALA A 128 -23.79 2.96 -10.50
C ALA A 128 -25.15 3.16 -11.19
N ALA A 129 -25.30 2.68 -12.43
CA ALA A 129 -26.56 2.77 -13.16
C ALA A 129 -27.68 1.90 -12.55
N LYS A 130 -27.34 0.81 -11.85
CA LYS A 130 -28.30 -0.13 -11.24
C LYS A 130 -28.64 0.22 -9.79
N THR A 131 -27.80 1.03 -9.15
CA THR A 131 -27.92 1.39 -7.73
C THR A 131 -29.25 2.07 -7.37
N PRO A 132 -29.78 3.04 -8.14
CA PRO A 132 -31.01 3.74 -7.75
C PRO A 132 -32.20 2.79 -7.58
N GLU A 133 -32.37 1.85 -8.53
CA GLU A 133 -33.45 0.86 -8.47
C GLU A 133 -33.23 -0.15 -7.34
N MET A 134 -31.99 -0.59 -7.12
CA MET A 134 -31.63 -1.45 -5.98
C MET A 134 -31.99 -0.79 -4.65
N ILE A 135 -31.56 0.47 -4.44
CA ILE A 135 -31.84 1.24 -3.23
C ILE A 135 -33.34 1.43 -3.05
N ARG A 136 -34.07 1.77 -4.12
CA ARG A 136 -35.53 1.92 -4.08
C ARG A 136 -36.21 0.63 -3.62
N ARG A 137 -35.77 -0.52 -4.14
CA ARG A 137 -36.31 -1.84 -3.79
C ARG A 137 -36.00 -2.23 -2.35
N LEU A 138 -34.82 -1.88 -1.83
CA LEU A 138 -34.40 -2.16 -0.46
C LEU A 138 -35.07 -1.25 0.58
N LEU A 139 -35.21 0.04 0.27
CA LEU A 139 -35.78 1.03 1.21
C LEU A 139 -37.31 1.12 1.15
N GLY A 140 -37.94 0.74 0.05
CA GLY A 140 -39.39 0.81 -0.14
C GLY A 140 -39.91 2.21 0.17
N GLU A 141 -40.87 2.31 1.08
CA GLU A 141 -41.48 3.58 1.53
C GLU A 141 -40.50 4.56 2.18
N ARG A 142 -39.31 4.09 2.62
CA ARG A 142 -38.25 4.95 3.17
C ARG A 142 -37.36 5.57 2.09
N TYR A 143 -37.53 5.15 0.84
CA TYR A 143 -36.76 5.70 -0.28
C TYR A 143 -37.07 7.18 -0.46
N ARG A 144 -36.01 7.97 -0.58
CA ARG A 144 -36.07 9.38 -0.96
C ARG A 144 -34.95 9.64 -1.96
N GLU A 145 -35.32 10.24 -3.07
CA GLU A 145 -34.38 10.55 -4.14
C GLU A 145 -33.25 11.44 -3.64
N GLY A 146 -32.01 11.14 -4.05
CA GLY A 146 -30.81 11.90 -3.69
C GLY A 146 -30.31 11.72 -2.25
N ILE A 147 -30.99 10.96 -1.39
CA ILE A 147 -30.54 10.74 -0.01
C ILE A 147 -29.44 9.66 0.07
N TYR A 148 -29.52 8.63 -0.78
CA TYR A 148 -28.54 7.54 -0.82
C TYR A 148 -27.81 7.56 -2.16
N LEU A 149 -26.58 8.05 -2.13
CA LEU A 149 -25.67 8.02 -3.26
C LEU A 149 -24.53 7.05 -2.93
N LEU A 150 -24.59 5.87 -3.55
CA LEU A 150 -23.46 4.94 -3.50
C LEU A 150 -22.48 5.35 -4.59
N HIS A 151 -21.25 5.58 -4.16
CA HIS A 151 -20.13 5.81 -5.05
C HIS A 151 -19.26 4.56 -5.12
N PHE A 152 -18.75 4.28 -6.31
CA PHE A 152 -17.86 3.16 -6.54
C PHE A 152 -16.51 3.68 -7.00
N GLN A 153 -15.49 3.31 -6.24
CA GLN A 153 -14.11 3.65 -6.52
C GLN A 153 -13.36 2.38 -6.94
N PRO A 154 -12.62 2.40 -8.06
CA PRO A 154 -11.72 1.31 -8.40
C PRO A 154 -10.66 1.12 -7.32
N LEU A 155 -10.37 -0.13 -6.94
CA LEU A 155 -9.38 -0.44 -5.90
C LEU A 155 -7.99 0.15 -6.23
N THR A 156 -7.61 0.20 -7.51
CA THR A 156 -6.34 0.77 -7.98
C THR A 156 -6.19 2.27 -7.72
N ASP A 157 -7.29 2.96 -7.38
CA ASP A 157 -7.34 4.40 -7.18
C ASP A 157 -7.63 4.77 -5.72
N ILE A 158 -7.70 3.78 -4.81
CA ILE A 158 -8.06 3.98 -3.39
C ILE A 158 -7.09 4.90 -2.64
N HIS A 159 -5.82 4.88 -3.02
CA HIS A 159 -4.77 5.60 -2.31
C HIS A 159 -4.59 7.07 -2.71
N LEU A 160 -4.92 7.42 -3.95
CA LEU A 160 -4.56 8.71 -4.56
C LEU A 160 -5.78 9.54 -4.98
N ASN A 161 -7.00 9.01 -4.84
CA ASN A 161 -8.18 9.74 -5.22
C ASN A 161 -8.80 10.46 -4.03
N THR A 162 -8.58 11.77 -3.98
CA THR A 162 -9.11 12.67 -2.95
C THR A 162 -10.58 13.03 -3.15
N ALA A 163 -11.23 12.57 -4.23
CA ALA A 163 -12.66 12.80 -4.46
C ALA A 163 -13.56 11.95 -3.56
N TYR A 164 -13.01 10.90 -2.94
CA TYR A 164 -13.72 10.01 -2.03
C TYR A 164 -13.27 10.24 -0.58
N PRO A 165 -14.14 10.03 0.41
CA PRO A 165 -13.75 10.11 1.81
C PRO A 165 -12.72 9.01 2.13
N ALA A 166 -11.82 9.32 3.07
CA ALA A 166 -10.86 8.32 3.55
C ALA A 166 -11.60 7.14 4.16
N GLY A 167 -11.09 5.95 3.83
CA GLY A 167 -11.55 4.68 4.34
C GLY A 167 -10.88 4.32 5.67
N LEU A 168 -10.54 3.04 5.84
CA LEU A 168 -9.76 2.52 6.97
C LEU A 168 -8.34 3.09 6.99
N GLU A 169 -7.76 3.32 5.81
CA GLU A 169 -6.45 3.94 5.65
C GLU A 169 -6.56 5.36 5.06
N PRO A 170 -5.63 6.26 5.41
CA PRO A 170 -5.65 7.64 4.95
C PRO A 170 -5.33 7.73 3.45
N ILE A 171 -6.05 8.63 2.77
CA ILE A 171 -5.81 8.97 1.37
C ILE A 171 -4.60 9.90 1.29
N SER A 172 -3.70 9.64 0.35
CA SER A 172 -2.56 10.51 0.05
C SER A 172 -2.90 11.42 -1.14
N ASP A 173 -2.65 12.72 -1.00
CA ASP A 173 -2.85 13.64 -2.13
C ASP A 173 -1.79 13.38 -3.22
N PRO A 174 -2.20 13.05 -4.47
CA PRO A 174 -1.28 12.80 -5.58
C PRO A 174 -0.41 14.02 -5.91
N ALA A 175 -0.82 15.23 -5.53
CA ALA A 175 -0.03 16.44 -5.67
C ALA A 175 1.34 16.32 -4.99
N TYR A 176 1.44 15.64 -3.84
CA TYR A 176 2.74 15.43 -3.17
C TYR A 176 3.69 14.58 -4.02
N SER A 177 3.18 13.54 -4.65
CA SER A 177 3.97 12.69 -5.56
C SER A 177 4.44 13.47 -6.77
N TYR A 178 3.57 14.32 -7.36
CA TYR A 178 3.95 15.19 -8.47
C TYR A 178 4.98 16.25 -8.08
N LEU A 179 4.81 16.88 -6.92
CA LEU A 179 5.77 17.87 -6.40
C LEU A 179 7.15 17.22 -6.20
N LEU A 180 7.20 16.03 -5.60
CA LEU A 180 8.45 15.30 -5.40
C LEU A 180 9.09 14.93 -6.75
N ALA A 181 8.31 14.48 -7.72
CA ALA A 181 8.79 14.16 -9.07
C ALA A 181 9.34 15.39 -9.80
N ILE A 182 8.69 16.56 -9.67
CA ILE A 182 9.17 17.82 -10.25
C ILE A 182 10.48 18.24 -9.59
N VAL A 183 10.58 18.18 -8.25
CA VAL A 183 11.81 18.51 -7.53
C VAL A 183 12.95 17.56 -7.95
N ALA A 184 12.68 16.25 -8.03
CA ALA A 184 13.65 15.28 -8.49
C ALA A 184 14.12 15.57 -9.92
N LEU A 185 13.21 15.93 -10.83
CA LEU A 185 13.53 16.32 -12.19
C LEU A 185 14.40 17.59 -12.25
N LEU A 186 14.09 18.60 -11.44
CA LEU A 186 14.89 19.84 -11.38
C LEU A 186 16.31 19.56 -10.88
N VAL A 187 16.46 18.77 -9.82
CA VAL A 187 17.77 18.37 -9.30
C VAL A 187 18.55 17.56 -10.35
N PHE A 188 17.88 16.65 -11.06
CA PHE A 188 18.48 15.90 -12.17
C PHE A 188 18.93 16.81 -13.32
N LEU A 189 18.14 17.82 -13.69
CA LEU A 189 18.52 18.81 -14.71
C LEU A 189 19.74 19.63 -14.28
N ILE A 190 19.81 20.07 -13.02
CA ILE A 190 20.98 20.76 -12.48
C ILE A 190 22.23 19.88 -12.59
N ALA A 191 22.13 18.60 -12.26
CA ALA A 191 23.22 17.64 -12.40
C ALA A 191 23.69 17.50 -13.87
N CYS A 192 22.75 17.38 -14.82
CA CYS A 192 23.03 17.30 -16.25
C CYS A 192 23.71 18.56 -16.79
N ILE A 193 23.25 19.75 -16.38
CA ILE A 193 23.86 21.03 -16.78
C ILE A 193 25.29 21.13 -16.23
N ASN A 194 25.49 20.74 -14.97
CA ASN A 194 26.82 20.74 -14.35
C ASN A 194 27.77 19.77 -15.08
N PHE A 195 27.32 18.54 -15.34
CA PHE A 195 28.08 17.55 -16.10
C PHE A 195 28.48 18.06 -17.50
N THR A 196 27.55 18.69 -18.21
CA THR A 196 27.80 19.30 -19.52
C THR A 196 28.82 20.43 -19.43
N SER A 197 28.69 21.30 -18.42
CA SER A 197 29.60 22.42 -18.18
C SER A 197 31.03 21.95 -17.88
N LEU A 198 31.19 20.93 -17.04
CA LEU A 198 32.48 20.31 -16.75
C LEU A 198 33.10 19.64 -17.98
N THR A 199 32.28 18.97 -18.78
CA THR A 199 32.73 18.33 -20.03
C THR A 199 33.18 19.37 -21.05
N LEU A 200 32.44 20.48 -21.19
CA LEU A 200 32.80 21.58 -22.08
C LEU A 200 34.09 22.28 -21.63
N GLY A 201 34.28 22.51 -20.33
CA GLY A 201 35.50 23.09 -19.78
C GLY A 201 36.77 22.26 -20.07
N ARG A 202 36.63 20.94 -20.16
CA ARG A 202 37.73 20.00 -20.50
C ARG A 202 37.88 19.74 -21.99
N ALA A 203 37.04 20.33 -22.84
CA ALA A 203 37.05 20.07 -24.28
C ALA A 203 38.37 20.48 -24.95
N GLY A 204 39.02 21.55 -24.46
CA GLY A 204 40.30 22.02 -25.00
C GLY A 204 41.46 21.04 -24.80
N GLU A 205 41.53 20.40 -23.62
CA GLU A 205 42.54 19.37 -23.33
C GLU A 205 42.31 18.13 -24.19
N ARG A 206 41.05 17.68 -24.30
CA ARG A 206 40.68 16.55 -25.17
C ARG A 206 40.95 16.85 -26.64
N ALA A 207 40.74 18.09 -27.10
CA ALA A 207 41.05 18.49 -28.48
C ALA A 207 42.55 18.38 -28.78
N ARG A 208 43.41 18.80 -27.84
CA ARG A 208 44.88 18.63 -27.98
C ARG A 208 45.28 17.16 -28.05
N GLU A 209 44.71 16.32 -27.19
CA GLU A 209 44.96 14.88 -27.18
C GLU A 209 44.53 14.20 -28.49
N VAL A 210 43.34 14.56 -29.01
CA VAL A 210 42.85 14.09 -30.31
C VAL A 210 43.76 14.55 -31.44
N GLY A 211 44.25 15.80 -31.40
CA GLY A 211 45.20 16.34 -32.36
C GLY A 211 46.49 15.54 -32.44
N VAL A 212 47.11 15.24 -31.29
CA VAL A 212 48.34 14.43 -31.23
C VAL A 212 48.10 13.02 -31.76
N ARG A 213 47.02 12.35 -31.35
CA ARG A 213 46.69 10.99 -31.82
C ARG A 213 46.39 10.94 -33.32
N LYS A 214 45.80 12.01 -33.88
CA LYS A 214 45.56 12.13 -35.32
C LYS A 214 46.84 12.24 -36.14
N VAL A 215 47.83 13.01 -35.67
CA VAL A 215 49.13 13.14 -36.33
C VAL A 215 49.91 11.81 -36.32
N VAL A 216 49.73 10.99 -35.28
CA VAL A 216 50.33 9.65 -35.15
C VAL A 216 49.56 8.58 -35.96
N GLY A 217 48.50 8.95 -36.69
CA GLY A 217 47.79 8.08 -37.62
C GLY A 217 46.50 7.44 -37.09
N ALA A 218 45.96 7.87 -35.95
CA ALA A 218 44.72 7.30 -35.41
C ALA A 218 43.50 7.53 -36.33
N GLY A 219 42.77 6.46 -36.66
CA GLY A 219 41.54 6.51 -37.45
C GLY A 219 40.38 7.21 -36.72
N ARG A 220 39.44 7.83 -37.46
CA ARG A 220 38.26 8.52 -36.86
C ARG A 220 37.39 7.54 -36.04
N GLY A 221 37.12 6.35 -36.57
CA GLY A 221 36.31 5.33 -35.87
C GLY A 221 36.96 4.77 -34.60
N GLN A 222 38.29 4.73 -34.53
CA GLN A 222 39.01 4.27 -33.33
C GLN A 222 38.83 5.25 -32.16
N LEU A 223 38.97 6.56 -32.44
CA LEU A 223 38.77 7.62 -31.45
C LEU A 223 37.32 7.68 -30.96
N ILE A 224 36.34 7.58 -31.87
CA ILE A 224 34.91 7.59 -31.51
C ILE A 224 34.61 6.41 -30.58
N ARG A 225 34.96 5.17 -30.96
CA ARG A 225 34.69 3.99 -30.11
C ARG A 225 35.38 4.08 -28.75
N GLN A 226 36.60 4.60 -28.69
CA GLN A 226 37.32 4.76 -27.42
C GLN A 226 36.61 5.76 -26.50
N PHE A 227 36.23 6.94 -26.99
CA PHE A 227 35.56 7.94 -26.15
C PHE A 227 34.15 7.55 -25.74
N TRP A 228 33.38 6.93 -26.65
CA TRP A 228 32.08 6.38 -26.31
C TRP A 228 32.21 5.25 -25.28
N GLY A 229 33.18 4.35 -25.45
CA GLY A 229 33.46 3.28 -24.50
C GLY A 229 33.86 3.81 -23.12
N GLU A 230 34.77 4.79 -23.06
CA GLU A 230 35.17 5.44 -21.80
C GLU A 230 33.98 6.11 -21.11
N THR A 231 33.16 6.85 -21.87
CA THR A 231 31.97 7.52 -21.33
C THR A 231 30.96 6.51 -20.79
N VAL A 232 30.64 5.47 -21.56
CA VAL A 232 29.70 4.43 -21.16
C VAL A 232 30.21 3.68 -19.92
N LEU A 233 31.50 3.33 -19.87
CA LEU A 233 32.10 2.67 -18.72
C LEU A 233 32.00 3.54 -17.45
N LEU A 234 32.32 4.83 -17.55
CA LEU A 234 32.19 5.76 -16.43
C LEU A 234 30.74 5.93 -16.00
N SER A 235 29.79 6.02 -16.94
CA SER A 235 28.36 6.12 -16.63
C SER A 235 27.83 4.85 -15.97
N CYS A 236 28.22 3.66 -16.44
CA CYS A 236 27.85 2.39 -15.81
C CYS A 236 28.43 2.28 -14.38
N PHE A 237 29.68 2.71 -14.19
CA PHE A 237 30.29 2.71 -12.86
C PHE A 237 29.59 3.68 -11.92
N ALA A 238 29.25 4.89 -12.38
CA ALA A 238 28.49 5.87 -11.61
C ALA A 238 27.06 5.37 -11.28
N LEU A 239 26.38 4.72 -12.23
CA LEU A 239 25.07 4.11 -12.00
C LEU A 239 25.14 3.01 -10.96
N LEU A 240 26.11 2.10 -11.06
CA LEU A 240 26.31 1.03 -10.08
C LEU A 240 26.56 1.60 -8.69
N LEU A 241 27.45 2.59 -8.57
CA LEU A 241 27.71 3.26 -7.30
C LEU A 241 26.46 3.97 -6.77
N GLY A 242 25.70 4.64 -7.63
CA GLY A 242 24.45 5.32 -7.28
C GLY A 242 23.39 4.36 -6.74
N VAL A 243 23.18 3.22 -7.40
CA VAL A 243 22.23 2.17 -6.95
C VAL A 243 22.67 1.57 -5.62
N LEU A 244 23.97 1.31 -5.43
CA LEU A 244 24.51 0.80 -4.17
C LEU A 244 24.30 1.78 -3.02
N LEU A 245 24.56 3.07 -3.25
CA LEU A 245 24.32 4.10 -2.26
C LEU A 245 22.82 4.23 -1.96
N ALA A 246 21.97 4.30 -2.99
CA ALA A 246 20.52 4.37 -2.82
C ALA A 246 19.99 3.18 -1.99
N GLY A 247 20.40 1.95 -2.31
CA GLY A 247 20.04 0.76 -1.55
C GLY A 247 20.57 0.75 -0.11
N SER A 248 21.74 1.35 0.14
CA SER A 248 22.31 1.45 1.49
C SER A 248 21.62 2.51 2.36
N PHE A 249 21.15 3.60 1.75
CA PHE A 249 20.44 4.67 2.46
C PHE A 249 18.93 4.40 2.60
N LEU A 250 18.33 3.60 1.72
CA LEU A 250 16.88 3.31 1.76
C LEU A 250 16.39 2.82 3.13
N PRO A 251 17.09 1.90 3.85
CA PRO A 251 16.66 1.45 5.18
C PRO A 251 16.60 2.60 6.19
N THR A 252 17.50 3.58 6.11
CA THR A 252 17.53 4.72 7.06
C THR A 252 16.35 5.68 6.89
N PHE A 253 15.69 5.67 5.74
CA PHE A 253 14.48 6.46 5.47
C PHE A 253 13.19 5.67 5.70
N ASN A 254 13.25 4.33 5.66
CA ASN A 254 12.09 3.44 5.85
C ASN A 254 11.93 2.95 7.30
N THR A 255 12.86 3.27 8.20
CA THR A 255 12.74 3.09 9.66
C THR A 255 12.06 4.28 10.30
#